data_AF-A0A645IYB5-F1
#
_entry.id   AF-A0A645IYB5-F1
#
_cell.length_a   1.000
_cell.length_b   1.000
_cell.length_c   1.000
_cell.angle_alpha   90.00
_cell.angle_beta   90.00
_cell.angle_gamma   90.00
#
_symmetry.space_group_name_H-M   'P 1'
#
loop_
_entity.id
_entity.type
_entity.pdbx_description
1 polymer ?
#
loop_
_entity_poly.entity_id
_entity_poly.type
_entity_poly.pdbx_seq_one_letter_code
_entity_poly.pdbx_strand_id
1 'polypeptide(L)'
;MIDETKKILSSADLRVTATTVRVPVYHGHSESVNVELNSPFELSDVRALFESSPGLIVQDDVKNSVYPMAITAEDKDEVFVGRIRRDFSVENGLNLWVVADNIRKGAATNAVQIAQELIRQWESA
;
A
#
# COMPACT_ATOMS: atom_id res chain seq x y z
N MET A 1 9.83 -0.44 -9.20
CA MET A 1 9.67 0.33 -7.95
C MET A 1 9.99 1.81 -8.11
N ILE A 2 11.25 2.28 -8.16
CA ILE A 2 11.55 3.74 -8.17
C ILE A 2 10.92 4.47 -9.37
N ASP A 3 11.25 4.07 -10.60
CA ASP A 3 10.74 4.76 -11.80
C ASP A 3 9.23 4.55 -12.01
N GLU A 4 8.72 3.38 -11.64
CA GLU A 4 7.30 3.07 -11.66
C GLU A 4 6.50 3.98 -10.72
N THR A 5 6.96 4.17 -9.47
CA THR A 5 6.30 5.07 -8.51
C THR A 5 6.24 6.49 -9.05
N LYS A 6 7.36 7.00 -9.60
CA LYS A 6 7.41 8.33 -10.23
C LYS A 6 6.42 8.46 -11.39
N LYS A 7 6.35 7.44 -12.24
CA LYS A 7 5.45 7.39 -13.39
C LYS A 7 3.99 7.33 -12.96
N ILE A 8 3.63 6.44 -12.03
CA ILE A 8 2.25 6.23 -11.55
C ILE A 8 1.73 7.48 -10.84
N LEU A 9 2.56 8.11 -9.99
CA LEU A 9 2.18 9.32 -9.27
C LEU A 9 2.38 10.62 -10.08
N SER A 10 2.81 10.52 -11.34
CA SER A 10 3.09 11.67 -12.21
C SER A 10 4.02 12.71 -11.58
N SER A 11 5.02 12.27 -10.81
CA SER A 11 6.00 13.13 -10.12
C SER A 11 7.42 12.61 -10.38
N ALA A 12 8.11 13.24 -11.34
CA ALA A 12 9.46 12.84 -11.75
C ALA A 12 10.54 13.19 -10.70
N ASP A 13 10.25 14.23 -9.91
CA ASP A 13 11.08 14.79 -8.85
C ASP A 13 10.93 14.07 -7.49
N LEU A 14 9.98 13.14 -7.37
CA LEU A 14 9.76 12.38 -6.13
C LEU A 14 11.04 11.66 -5.70
N ARG A 15 11.49 11.93 -4.48
CA ARG A 15 12.65 11.26 -3.87
C ARG A 15 12.22 9.89 -3.37
N VAL A 16 12.71 8.83 -4.01
CA VAL A 16 12.39 7.45 -3.63
C VAL A 16 13.67 6.62 -3.62
N THR A 17 13.84 5.82 -2.58
CA THR A 17 14.85 4.77 -2.50
C THR A 17 14.18 3.49 -2.03
N ALA A 18 14.71 2.33 -2.43
CA ALA A 18 14.15 1.04 -2.08
C ALA A 18 15.26 0.00 -1.88
N THR A 19 15.09 -0.84 -0.87
CA THR A 19 15.90 -2.04 -0.66
C THR A 19 14.99 -3.25 -0.76
N THR A 20 15.24 -4.12 -1.72
CA THR A 20 14.43 -5.34 -1.93
C THR A 20 15.15 -6.56 -1.37
N VAL A 21 14.52 -7.25 -0.43
CA VAL A 21 15.10 -8.42 0.24
C VAL A 21 14.18 -9.63 0.07
N ARG A 22 14.76 -10.79 -0.26
CA ARG A 22 14.03 -12.06 -0.27
C ARG A 22 14.11 -12.70 1.11
N VAL A 23 12.96 -13.15 1.61
CA VAL A 23 12.81 -13.88 2.89
C VAL A 23 12.12 -15.22 2.63
N PRO A 24 12.21 -16.21 3.54
CA PRO A 24 11.60 -17.54 3.34
C PRO A 24 10.07 -17.50 3.59
N VAL A 25 9.36 -16.77 2.74
CA VAL A 25 7.90 -16.67 2.69
C VAL A 25 7.45 -17.07 1.29
N TYR A 26 6.49 -17.99 1.19
CA TYR A 26 6.00 -18.52 -0.08
C TYR A 26 5.29 -17.45 -0.92
N HIS A 27 4.27 -16.81 -0.33
CA HIS A 27 3.41 -15.82 -0.97
C HIS A 27 3.16 -14.64 -0.03
N GLY A 28 2.91 -13.46 -0.62
CA GLY A 28 2.68 -12.24 0.11
C GLY A 28 3.95 -11.40 0.26
N HIS A 29 3.99 -10.25 -0.42
CA HIS A 29 5.05 -9.26 -0.18
C HIS A 29 4.69 -8.40 1.03
N SER A 30 5.70 -8.03 1.79
CA SER A 30 5.57 -7.19 2.97
C SER A 30 6.57 -6.05 2.90
N GLU A 31 6.09 -4.83 3.11
CA GLU A 31 6.86 -3.62 2.90
C GLU A 31 6.81 -2.75 4.15
N SER A 32 8.00 -2.46 4.70
CA SER A 32 8.17 -1.38 5.68
C SER A 32 8.36 -0.08 4.91
N VAL A 33 7.36 0.79 4.95
CA VAL A 33 7.32 2.02 4.15
C VAL A 33 7.44 3.23 5.08
N ASN A 34 8.29 4.18 4.70
CA ASN A 34 8.42 5.48 5.34
C ASN A 34 8.19 6.56 4.27
N VAL A 35 7.32 7.51 4.56
CA VAL A 35 6.99 8.63 3.66
C VAL A 35 7.03 9.95 4.42
N GLU A 36 7.41 11.03 3.74
CA GLU A 36 7.32 12.39 4.23
C GLU A 36 6.23 13.12 3.43
N LEU A 37 5.23 13.68 4.11
CA LEU A 37 4.11 14.38 3.49
C LEU A 37 4.41 15.87 3.30
N ASN A 38 3.72 16.52 2.34
CA ASN A 38 3.92 17.94 2.04
C ASN A 38 3.39 18.89 3.13
N SER A 39 2.51 18.41 4.00
CA SER A 39 1.87 19.20 5.05
C SER A 39 1.71 18.38 6.34
N PRO A 40 1.52 19.06 7.48
CA PRO A 40 1.08 18.39 8.70
C PRO A 40 -0.19 17.58 8.47
N PHE A 41 -0.32 16.49 9.22
CA PHE A 41 -1.42 15.54 9.09
C PHE A 41 -1.80 15.03 10.47
N GLU A 42 -3.03 14.54 10.65
CA GLU A 42 -3.44 13.76 11.82
C GLU A 42 -3.55 12.27 11.49
N LEU A 43 -3.16 11.42 12.45
CA LEU A 43 -3.23 9.96 12.26
C LEU A 43 -4.68 9.46 12.10
N SER A 44 -5.65 10.15 12.68
CA SER A 44 -7.07 9.87 12.49
C SER A 44 -7.49 10.03 11.03
N ASP A 45 -7.01 11.08 10.38
CA ASP A 45 -7.38 11.42 9.00
C ASP A 45 -6.75 10.43 8.03
N VAL A 46 -5.49 10.03 8.28
CA VAL A 46 -4.81 8.98 7.52
C VAL A 46 -5.55 7.65 7.63
N ARG A 47 -5.98 7.27 8.85
CA ARG A 47 -6.75 6.04 9.06
C ARG A 47 -8.10 6.09 8.35
N ALA A 48 -8.85 7.17 8.51
CA ALA A 48 -10.15 7.34 7.85
C ALA A 48 -10.04 7.32 6.32
N LEU A 49 -9.00 7.94 5.76
CA LEU A 49 -8.69 7.89 4.34
C LEU A 49 -8.43 6.44 3.88
N PHE A 50 -7.62 5.70 4.63
CA PHE A 50 -7.32 4.30 4.31
C PHE A 50 -8.55 3.41 4.42
N GLU A 51 -9.36 3.55 5.48
CA GLU A 51 -10.60 2.78 5.67
C GLU A 51 -11.65 3.05 4.60
N SER A 52 -11.65 4.24 4.00
CA SER A 52 -12.56 4.61 2.90
C SER A 52 -12.00 4.32 1.51
N SER A 53 -10.73 3.93 1.39
CA SER A 53 -10.07 3.66 0.11
C SER A 53 -10.45 2.28 -0.44
N PRO A 54 -11.05 2.19 -1.66
CA PRO A 54 -11.43 0.91 -2.23
C PRO A 54 -10.26 -0.07 -2.39
N GLY A 55 -10.46 -1.31 -1.96
CA GLY A 55 -9.45 -2.38 -2.06
C GLY A 55 -8.33 -2.30 -1.02
N LEU A 56 -8.43 -1.40 -0.04
CA LEU A 56 -7.48 -1.26 1.06
C LEU A 56 -8.15 -1.61 2.38
N ILE A 57 -7.48 -2.41 3.21
CA ILE A 57 -7.99 -2.89 4.50
C ILE A 57 -7.02 -2.48 5.60
N VAL A 58 -7.52 -1.72 6.58
CA VAL A 58 -6.74 -1.35 7.77
C VAL A 58 -6.77 -2.48 8.78
N GLN A 59 -5.59 -3.02 9.09
CA GLN A 59 -5.35 -3.96 10.16
C GLN A 59 -4.37 -3.31 11.13
N ASP A 60 -4.86 -2.51 12.08
CA ASP A 60 -3.96 -1.74 12.95
C ASP A 60 -4.50 -1.55 14.37
N ASP A 61 -4.66 -2.69 15.05
CA ASP A 61 -4.95 -2.77 16.48
C ASP A 61 -3.82 -3.48 17.21
N VAL A 62 -2.78 -2.69 17.50
CA VAL A 62 -1.55 -3.16 18.15
C VAL A 62 -1.81 -3.73 19.54
N LYS A 63 -2.85 -3.27 20.26
CA LYS A 63 -3.18 -3.78 21.60
C LYS A 63 -3.63 -5.23 21.57
N ASN A 64 -4.28 -5.63 20.48
CA ASN A 64 -4.75 -6.99 20.24
C ASN A 64 -3.89 -7.76 19.22
N SER A 65 -2.67 -7.29 18.95
CA SER A 65 -1.72 -7.91 18.01
C SER A 65 -2.27 -8.06 16.57
N VAL A 66 -3.10 -7.12 16.14
CA VAL A 66 -3.64 -7.09 14.77
C VAL A 66 -2.78 -6.17 13.92
N TYR A 67 -2.07 -6.77 12.96
CA TYR A 67 -1.29 -6.09 11.93
C TYR A 67 -1.20 -6.98 10.68
N PRO A 68 -0.95 -6.41 9.48
CA PRO A 68 -0.85 -7.19 8.26
C PRO A 68 0.21 -8.28 8.34
N MET A 69 -0.15 -9.49 7.91
CA MET A 69 0.77 -10.62 7.81
C MET A 69 0.66 -11.26 6.43
N ALA A 70 1.79 -11.71 5.87
CA ALA A 70 1.81 -12.35 4.56
C ALA A 70 0.85 -13.55 4.49
N ILE A 71 0.86 -14.39 5.53
CA ILE A 71 -0.02 -15.57 5.64
C ILE A 71 -1.53 -15.24 5.67
N THR A 72 -1.92 -14.02 6.07
CA THR A 72 -3.34 -13.61 6.08
C THR A 72 -3.74 -12.84 4.84
N ALA A 73 -2.76 -12.34 4.08
CA ALA A 73 -2.97 -11.62 2.83
C ALA A 73 -2.97 -12.53 1.60
N GLU A 74 -2.46 -13.75 1.72
CA GLU A 74 -2.51 -14.77 0.68
C GLU A 74 -3.95 -15.03 0.20
N ASP A 75 -4.11 -15.21 -1.11
CA ASP A 75 -5.40 -15.44 -1.77
C ASP A 75 -6.42 -14.30 -1.64
N LYS A 76 -5.95 -13.09 -1.32
CA LYS A 76 -6.75 -11.87 -1.25
C LYS A 76 -6.43 -10.92 -2.39
N ASP A 77 -7.44 -10.16 -2.80
CA ASP A 77 -7.32 -9.12 -3.84
C ASP A 77 -7.07 -7.73 -3.23
N GLU A 78 -7.25 -7.61 -1.91
CA GLU A 78 -7.04 -6.42 -1.13
C GLU A 78 -5.57 -6.17 -0.78
N VAL A 79 -5.25 -4.91 -0.48
CA VAL A 79 -3.98 -4.49 0.13
C VAL A 79 -4.22 -4.21 1.60
N PHE A 80 -3.41 -4.79 2.49
CA PHE A 80 -3.54 -4.63 3.93
C PHE A 80 -2.50 -3.62 4.44
N VAL A 81 -2.93 -2.66 5.25
CA VAL A 81 -2.05 -1.67 5.86
C VAL A 81 -2.19 -1.67 7.38
N GLY A 82 -1.07 -1.47 8.07
CA GLY A 82 -1.06 -1.31 9.52
C GLY A 82 0.23 -0.70 10.03
N ARG A 83 0.44 -0.78 11.35
CA ARG A 83 1.58 -0.18 12.06
C ARG A 83 1.72 1.32 11.77
N ILE A 84 0.59 2.00 11.57
CA ILE A 84 0.47 3.39 11.13
C ILE A 84 0.87 4.30 12.30
N ARG A 85 1.99 5.00 12.15
CA ARG A 85 2.55 5.86 13.20
C ARG A 85 3.39 6.98 12.63
N ARG A 86 3.49 8.09 13.35
CA ARG A 86 4.39 9.19 12.99
C ARG A 86 5.85 8.72 13.02
N ASP A 87 6.64 9.26 12.12
CA ASP A 87 8.08 9.32 12.24
C ASP A 87 8.44 10.67 12.87
N PHE A 88 9.09 10.64 14.03
CA PHE A 88 9.47 11.85 14.76
C PHE A 88 10.86 12.37 14.35
N SER A 89 11.53 11.73 13.40
CA SER A 89 12.84 12.16 12.90
C SER A 89 12.77 13.23 11.80
N VAL A 90 11.61 13.41 11.17
CA VAL A 90 11.33 14.42 10.14
C VAL A 90 9.98 15.10 10.41
N GLU A 91 9.74 16.28 9.82
CA GLU A 91 8.59 17.14 10.17
C GLU A 91 7.23 16.48 9.91
N ASN A 92 7.04 15.92 8.72
CA ASN A 92 5.77 15.33 8.28
C ASN A 92 5.92 13.83 7.95
N GLY A 93 6.68 13.10 8.77
CA GLY A 93 6.99 11.70 8.50
C GLY A 93 5.93 10.70 8.98
N LEU A 94 5.69 9.65 8.19
CA LEU A 94 4.72 8.59 8.44
C LEU A 94 5.35 7.23 8.13
N ASN A 95 5.21 6.29 9.06
CA ASN A 95 5.61 4.90 8.90
C ASN A 95 4.39 4.01 8.70
N LEU A 96 4.51 3.05 7.78
CA LEU A 96 3.49 2.08 7.42
C LEU A 96 4.09 0.68 7.30
N TRP A 97 3.24 -0.33 7.49
CA TRP A 97 3.49 -1.71 7.15
C TRP A 97 2.43 -2.16 6.15
N VAL A 98 2.83 -2.53 4.94
CA VAL A 98 1.94 -2.86 3.83
C VAL A 98 2.15 -4.30 3.41
N VAL A 99 1.08 -5.06 3.24
CA VAL A 99 1.14 -6.46 2.82
C VAL A 99 0.07 -6.75 1.77
N ALA A 100 0.43 -7.47 0.72
CA ALA A 100 -0.50 -7.94 -0.30
C ALA A 100 -0.01 -9.23 -0.95
N ASP A 101 -0.93 -10.03 -1.48
CA ASP A 101 -0.61 -11.15 -2.35
C ASP A 101 0.06 -10.65 -3.65
N ASN A 102 1.31 -11.04 -3.86
CA ASN A 102 2.11 -10.57 -4.98
C ASN A 102 1.78 -11.25 -6.31
N ILE A 103 1.10 -12.40 -6.30
CA ILE A 103 0.65 -13.10 -7.52
C ILE A 103 -0.72 -12.56 -7.94
N ARG A 104 -1.59 -12.27 -6.98
CA ARG A 104 -2.92 -11.70 -7.20
C ARG A 104 -2.86 -10.19 -7.37
N LYS A 105 -3.00 -9.43 -6.27
CA LYS A 105 -3.04 -7.96 -6.33
C LYS A 105 -1.76 -7.37 -6.93
N GLY A 106 -0.60 -7.99 -6.69
CA GLY A 106 0.66 -7.58 -7.29
C GLY A 106 0.79 -7.84 -8.80
N ALA A 107 -0.06 -8.68 -9.41
CA ALA A 107 0.03 -9.01 -10.82
C ALA A 107 -1.34 -9.32 -11.47
N ALA A 108 -1.89 -10.51 -11.25
CA ALA A 108 -3.04 -11.03 -12.01
C ALA A 108 -4.32 -10.20 -11.80
N THR A 109 -4.68 -9.94 -10.55
CA THR A 109 -5.90 -9.18 -10.21
C THR A 109 -5.80 -7.75 -10.73
N ASN A 110 -4.62 -7.13 -10.63
CA ASN A 110 -4.44 -5.77 -11.13
C ASN A 110 -4.58 -5.70 -12.66
N ALA A 111 -4.05 -6.69 -13.39
CA ALA A 111 -4.21 -6.78 -14.84
C ALA A 111 -5.68 -6.94 -15.26
N VAL A 112 -6.44 -7.80 -14.56
CA VAL A 112 -7.88 -7.99 -14.81
C VAL A 112 -8.67 -6.72 -14.47
N GLN A 113 -8.37 -6.05 -13.37
CA GLN A 113 -9.02 -4.79 -12.99
C GLN A 113 -8.78 -3.69 -14.03
N ILE A 114 -7.57 -3.59 -14.59
CA ILE A 114 -7.28 -2.67 -15.70
C ILE A 114 -8.15 -3.01 -16.92
N ALA A 115 -8.27 -4.29 -17.29
CA ALA A 115 -9.11 -4.70 -18.42
C ALA A 115 -10.60 -4.39 -18.18
N GLN A 116 -11.10 -4.63 -16.96
CA GLN A 116 -12.48 -4.29 -16.57
C GLN A 116 -12.74 -2.79 -16.68
N GLU A 117 -11.80 -1.96 -16.20
CA GLU A 117 -11.92 -0.51 -16.28
C GLU A 117 -11.88 0.00 -17.74
N LEU A 118 -11.05 -0.60 -18.60
CA LEU A 118 -11.03 -0.29 -20.03
C LEU A 118 -12.36 -0.61 -20.72
N ILE A 119 -12.96 -1.76 -20.40
CA ILE A 119 -14.28 -2.15 -20.92
C ILE A 119 -15.34 -1.15 -20.44
N ARG A 120 -15.35 -0.83 -19.13
CA ARG A 120 -16.28 0.14 -18.55
C ARG A 120 -16.19 1.50 -19.24
N GLN A 121 -14.98 1.99 -19.51
CA GLN A 121 -14.77 3.25 -20.23
C GLN A 121 -15.29 3.19 -21.66
N TRP A 122 -15.02 2.09 -22.38
CA TRP A 122 -15.53 1.88 -23.75
C TRP A 122 -17.06 1.89 -23.78
N GLU A 123 -17.72 1.18 -22.88
CA GLU A 123 -19.18 1.09 -22.83
C GLU A 123 -19.86 2.41 -22.40
N SER A 124 -19.13 3.28 -21.69
CA SER A 124 -19.62 4.58 -21.24
C SER A 124 -19.44 5.73 -22.25
N ALA A 125 -18.71 5.48 -23.34
CA ALA A 125 -18.45 6.44 -24.42
C ALA A 125 -19.49 6.33 -25.55
#